data_AF-A0A0L1KAL2-F1
#
_entry.id   AF-A0A0L1KAL2-F1
#
_cell.length_a   1.000
_cell.length_b   1.000
_cell.length_c   1.000
_cell.angle_alpha   90.00
_cell.angle_beta   90.00
_cell.angle_gamma   90.00
#
_symmetry.space_group_name_H-M   'P 1'
#
loop_
_entity.id
_entity.type
_entity.pdbx_description
1 polymer ?
#
loop_
_entity_poly.entity_id
_entity_poly.type
_entity_poly.pdbx_seq_one_letter_code
_entity_poly.pdbx_strand_id
1 'polypeptide(L)'
;MSQRLSIFPLAGAILFPGLQLPLHVFEPRYRELIGSALAKDRLIGIIQPQKPSDRAPLYTVGCVGRIGDVEALEDGRYNIVLDGESRFRVLRELEVATAFRQVEAEMIEDPPGQTLSTVERAGFEFEARRFADMQGYSVDWDSVDQLDDETLINGVAQIAPFDSASKQALLEAPDLRKRCDLMIQLMQFFALRDDGDEIVTLQ
;
A
#
# COMPACT_ATOMS: atom_id res chain seq x y z
N MET A 1 17.24 1.43 -14.62
CA MET A 1 18.35 2.05 -13.84
C MET A 1 18.07 1.76 -12.37
N SER A 2 19.08 1.37 -11.58
CA SER A 2 18.91 1.20 -10.13
C SER A 2 19.15 2.52 -9.38
N GLN A 3 18.49 2.69 -8.25
CA GLN A 3 18.65 3.83 -7.36
C GLN A 3 18.66 3.42 -5.90
N ARG A 4 19.28 4.26 -5.06
CA ARG A 4 19.36 4.03 -3.62
C ARG A 4 18.16 4.68 -2.94
N LEU A 5 17.36 3.89 -2.22
CA LEU A 5 16.18 4.36 -1.50
C LEU A 5 16.30 4.16 0.00
N SER A 6 15.87 5.16 0.77
CA SER A 6 15.66 5.05 2.21
C SER A 6 14.31 4.39 2.47
N ILE A 7 14.28 3.36 3.30
CA ILE A 7 13.11 2.48 3.43
C ILE A 7 12.41 2.69 4.77
N PHE A 8 11.09 2.84 4.69
CA PHE A 8 10.16 2.80 5.81
C PHE A 8 9.38 1.48 5.72
N PRO A 9 9.80 0.43 6.46
CA PRO A 9 9.02 -0.80 6.58
C PRO A 9 7.71 -0.53 7.32
N LEU A 10 6.57 -0.85 6.71
CA LEU A 10 5.25 -0.63 7.30
C LEU A 10 4.37 -1.87 7.10
N ALA A 11 4.03 -2.57 8.18
CA ALA A 11 3.20 -3.77 8.08
C ALA A 11 1.71 -3.40 7.97
N GLY A 12 0.98 -4.07 7.07
CA GLY A 12 -0.48 -3.94 6.95
C GLY A 12 -0.96 -2.73 6.15
N ALA A 13 -0.04 -1.85 5.74
CA ALA A 13 -0.32 -0.74 4.85
C ALA A 13 0.58 -0.82 3.60
N ILE A 14 0.01 -0.40 2.48
CA ILE A 14 0.67 -0.27 1.19
C ILE A 14 0.40 1.13 0.65
N LEU A 15 1.22 1.57 -0.29
CA LEU A 15 1.04 2.82 -1.02
C LEU A 15 1.01 2.50 -2.50
N PHE A 16 0.08 3.08 -3.25
CA PHE A 16 0.07 3.01 -4.70
C PHE A 16 0.50 4.33 -5.34
N PRO A 17 1.07 4.30 -6.56
CA PRO A 17 1.25 5.51 -7.35
C PRO A 17 -0.05 6.31 -7.51
N GLY A 18 0.03 7.63 -7.40
CA GLY A 18 -1.11 8.55 -7.49
C GLY A 18 -1.98 8.65 -6.25
N LEU A 19 -1.78 7.79 -5.24
CA LEU A 19 -2.53 7.82 -3.99
C LEU A 19 -1.72 8.43 -2.85
N GLN A 20 -2.43 8.83 -1.80
CA GLN A 20 -1.83 9.40 -0.60
C GLN A 20 -1.81 8.41 0.56
N LEU A 21 -0.77 8.48 1.38
CA LEU A 21 -0.67 7.76 2.65
C LEU A 21 -0.26 8.71 3.79
N PRO A 22 -1.20 9.10 4.66
CA PRO A 22 -0.88 9.87 5.85
C PRO A 22 -0.20 8.99 6.90
N LEU A 23 0.86 9.50 7.55
CA LEU A 23 1.62 8.77 8.56
C LEU A 23 1.90 9.65 9.78
N HIS A 24 1.73 9.06 10.96
CA HIS A 24 2.26 9.59 12.21
C HIS A 24 3.60 8.91 12.54
N VAL A 25 4.69 9.65 12.45
CA VAL A 25 6.06 9.13 12.60
C VAL A 25 6.59 9.47 13.99
N PHE A 26 6.63 8.45 14.85
CA PHE A 26 7.07 8.61 16.24
C PHE A 26 8.38 7.89 16.59
N GLU A 27 8.72 6.80 15.89
CA GLU A 27 9.95 6.05 16.21
C GLU A 27 11.22 6.83 15.86
N PRO A 28 12.23 6.90 16.76
CA PRO A 28 13.43 7.72 16.57
C PRO A 28 14.14 7.53 15.22
N ARG A 29 14.31 6.28 14.78
CA ARG A 29 14.96 5.93 13.51
C ARG A 29 14.20 6.45 12.29
N TYR A 30 12.87 6.50 12.34
CA TYR A 30 12.06 6.98 11.24
C TYR A 30 11.96 8.50 11.25
N ARG A 31 12.04 9.16 12.41
CA ARG A 31 12.23 10.61 12.48
C ARG A 31 13.56 11.02 11.82
N GLU A 32 14.63 10.25 12.02
CA GLU A 32 15.91 10.44 11.33
C GLU A 32 15.77 10.23 9.82
N LEU A 33 15.03 9.19 9.40
CA LEU A 33 14.72 8.94 7.98
C LEU A 33 14.01 10.14 7.35
N ILE A 34 12.93 10.64 7.98
CA ILE A 34 12.17 11.79 7.49
C ILE A 34 13.06 13.04 7.41
N GLY A 35 13.83 13.34 8.47
CA GLY A 35 14.79 14.44 8.43
C GLY A 35 15.82 14.31 7.30
N SER A 36 16.35 13.10 7.07
CA SER A 36 17.30 12.82 5.99
C SER A 36 16.67 13.02 4.61
N ALA A 37 15.42 12.57 4.42
CA ALA A 37 14.70 12.71 3.16
C ALA A 37 14.34 14.18 2.87
N LEU A 38 13.89 14.93 3.88
CA LEU A 38 13.56 16.35 3.75
C LEU A 38 14.76 17.23 3.35
N ALA A 39 15.97 16.85 3.79
CA ALA A 39 17.20 17.52 3.42
C ALA A 39 17.75 17.11 2.03
N LYS A 40 17.11 16.16 1.34
CA LYS A 40 17.54 15.60 0.05
C LYS A 40 16.47 15.82 -1.03
N ASP A 41 15.79 14.76 -1.43
CA ASP A 41 14.84 14.68 -2.54
C ASP A 41 13.39 14.50 -2.09
N ARG A 42 13.17 14.40 -0.77
CA ARG A 42 11.89 14.09 -0.12
C ARG A 42 11.32 12.73 -0.49
N LEU A 43 12.13 11.79 -0.95
CA LEU A 43 11.69 10.46 -1.36
C LEU A 43 12.00 9.41 -0.30
N ILE A 44 11.02 8.55 -0.04
CA ILE A 44 11.14 7.38 0.81
C ILE A 44 10.43 6.19 0.18
N GLY A 45 10.93 4.98 0.40
CA GLY A 45 10.26 3.76 -0.04
C GLY A 45 9.38 3.18 1.06
N ILE A 46 8.08 3.08 0.80
CA ILE A 46 7.14 2.32 1.63
C ILE A 46 7.12 0.87 1.15
N ILE A 47 7.33 -0.06 2.07
CA ILE A 47 7.36 -1.50 1.76
C ILE A 47 6.96 -2.32 2.98
N GLN A 48 6.24 -3.42 2.75
CA GLN A 48 5.87 -4.29 3.85
C GLN A 48 7.05 -5.18 4.28
N PRO A 49 7.24 -5.43 5.58
CA PRO A 49 8.04 -6.54 6.05
C PRO A 49 7.25 -7.85 5.92
N GLN A 50 7.95 -8.98 5.70
CA GLN A 50 7.31 -10.30 5.61
C GLN A 50 6.71 -10.79 6.93
N LYS A 51 7.12 -10.19 8.04
CA LYS A 51 6.62 -10.45 9.39
C LYS A 51 6.61 -9.13 10.17
N PRO A 52 5.71 -8.95 11.16
CA PRO A 52 5.67 -7.76 12.01
C PRO A 52 6.82 -7.80 13.04
N SER A 53 8.05 -7.68 12.55
CA SER A 53 9.26 -7.71 13.36
C SER A 53 10.29 -6.75 12.78
N ASP A 54 11.04 -6.13 13.67
CA ASP A 54 11.95 -5.03 13.37
C ASP A 54 13.01 -5.36 12.31
N ARG A 55 13.46 -6.62 12.32
CA ARG A 55 14.50 -7.14 11.43
C ARG A 55 13.96 -8.17 10.45
N ALA A 56 12.64 -8.19 10.24
CA ALA A 56 12.05 -9.09 9.26
C ALA A 56 12.59 -8.76 7.86
N PRO A 57 12.82 -9.79 7.02
CA PRO A 57 13.03 -9.60 5.59
C PRO A 57 11.90 -8.75 4.99
N LEU A 58 12.24 -7.89 4.04
CA LEU A 58 11.23 -7.13 3.31
C LEU A 58 10.58 -7.99 2.25
N TYR A 59 9.38 -7.62 1.83
CA TYR A 59 8.91 -8.01 0.51
C TYR A 59 9.79 -7.40 -0.58
N THR A 60 9.59 -7.84 -1.82
CA THR A 60 10.46 -7.43 -2.92
C THR A 60 9.96 -6.18 -3.62
N VAL A 61 8.65 -5.88 -3.54
CA VAL A 61 8.05 -4.70 -4.18
C VAL A 61 7.50 -3.75 -3.13
N GLY A 62 7.81 -2.46 -3.31
CA GLY A 62 7.25 -1.36 -2.54
C GLY A 62 6.82 -0.22 -3.46
N CYS A 63 6.46 0.92 -2.87
CA CYS A 63 6.15 2.15 -3.58
C CYS A 63 6.99 3.31 -3.05
N VAL A 64 7.55 4.11 -3.95
CA VAL A 64 8.21 5.36 -3.61
C VAL A 64 7.12 6.38 -3.27
N GLY A 65 7.19 6.95 -2.08
CA GLY A 65 6.38 8.09 -1.67
C GLY A 65 7.23 9.36 -1.61
N ARG A 66 6.72 10.45 -2.19
CA ARG A 66 7.24 11.79 -1.95
C ARG A 66 6.58 12.38 -0.73
N ILE A 67 7.37 12.94 0.18
CA ILE A 67 6.86 13.67 1.34
C ILE A 67 6.32 15.03 0.85
N GLY A 68 4.99 15.13 0.84
CA GLY A 68 4.23 16.34 0.50
C GLY A 68 4.07 17.24 1.72
N ASP A 69 2.93 17.13 2.39
CA ASP A 69 2.63 17.88 3.62
C ASP A 69 3.42 17.33 4.81
N VAL A 70 3.93 18.25 5.64
CA VAL A 70 4.74 17.94 6.82
C VAL A 70 4.36 18.87 7.96
N GLU A 71 4.04 18.27 9.10
CA GLU A 71 3.86 18.95 10.37
C GLU A 71 4.85 18.36 11.38
N ALA A 72 5.82 19.17 11.79
CA ALA A 72 6.73 18.81 12.89
C ALA A 72 6.08 19.14 14.23
N LEU A 73 6.05 18.17 15.14
CA LEU A 73 5.46 18.31 16.47
C LEU A 73 6.53 18.72 17.50
N GLU A 74 6.10 19.31 18.60
CA GLU A 74 6.99 19.86 19.65
C GLU A 74 7.91 18.81 20.29
N ASP A 75 7.53 17.54 20.29
CA ASP A 75 8.32 16.41 20.80
C ASP A 75 9.23 15.76 19.74
N GLY A 76 9.32 16.39 18.56
CA GLY A 76 10.15 15.96 17.44
C GLY A 76 9.54 14.84 16.59
N ARG A 77 8.30 14.44 16.84
CA ARG A 77 7.52 13.56 15.94
C ARG A 77 7.08 14.33 14.69
N TYR A 78 6.63 13.60 13.66
CA TYR A 78 6.08 14.18 12.44
C TYR A 78 4.69 13.62 12.14
N ASN A 79 3.79 14.47 11.67
CA ASN A 79 2.70 14.04 10.78
C ASN A 79 3.12 14.36 9.36
N ILE A 80 3.02 13.40 8.46
CA ILE A 80 3.32 13.60 7.04
C ILE A 80 2.22 13.03 6.16
N VAL A 81 2.12 13.56 4.94
CA VAL A 81 1.38 12.92 3.84
C VAL A 81 2.38 12.52 2.77
N LEU A 82 2.35 11.26 2.38
CA LEU A 82 3.12 10.75 1.25
C LEU A 82 2.26 10.73 0.00
N ASP A 83 2.77 11.28 -1.09
CA ASP A 83 2.22 11.11 -2.44
C ASP A 83 2.96 9.97 -3.13
N GLY A 84 2.25 8.89 -3.48
CA GLY A 84 2.84 7.75 -4.18
C GLY A 84 3.26 8.11 -5.60
N GLU A 85 4.51 7.81 -5.97
CA GLU A 85 5.05 8.15 -7.30
C GLU A 85 5.15 6.95 -8.21
N SER A 86 5.75 5.87 -7.74
CA SER A 86 6.05 4.70 -8.59
C SER A 86 6.39 3.48 -7.74
N ARG A 87 6.05 2.30 -8.27
CA ARG A 87 6.47 1.04 -7.66
C ARG A 87 7.97 0.82 -7.86
N PHE A 88 8.59 0.09 -6.94
CA PHE A 88 9.99 -0.29 -7.05
C PHE A 88 10.19 -1.74 -6.64
N ARG A 89 11.23 -2.37 -7.18
CA ARG A 89 11.71 -3.70 -6.80
C ARG A 89 13.04 -3.59 -6.07
N VAL A 90 13.13 -4.16 -4.88
CA VAL A 90 14.38 -4.30 -4.14
C VAL A 90 15.30 -5.26 -4.89
N LEU A 91 16.50 -4.78 -5.25
CA LEU A 91 17.57 -5.62 -5.80
C LEU A 91 18.41 -6.22 -4.66
N ARG A 92 18.73 -5.40 -3.66
CA ARG A 92 19.43 -5.81 -2.44
C ARG A 92 19.32 -4.75 -1.33
N GLU A 93 19.42 -5.20 -0.09
CA GLU A 93 19.63 -4.30 1.04
C GLU A 93 21.09 -3.83 1.11
N LEU A 94 21.29 -2.60 1.56
CA LEU A 94 22.60 -1.99 1.71
C LEU A 94 23.04 -2.05 3.17
N GLU A 95 24.30 -2.39 3.41
CA GLU A 95 24.95 -2.20 4.71
C GLU A 95 25.21 -0.71 4.92
N VAL A 96 24.54 -0.12 5.92
CA VAL A 96 24.56 1.33 6.18
C VAL A 96 24.70 1.61 7.67
N ALA A 97 25.29 2.76 8.00
CA ALA A 97 25.42 3.24 9.36
C ALA A 97 24.19 4.00 9.89
N THR A 98 23.21 4.30 9.01
CA THR A 98 21.97 4.98 9.40
C THR A 98 21.10 4.08 10.28
N ALA A 99 20.28 4.69 11.15
CA ALA A 99 19.35 3.94 11.99
C ALA A 99 18.20 3.27 11.21
N PHE A 100 18.00 3.66 9.96
CA PHE A 100 17.00 3.14 9.04
C PHE A 100 17.62 2.37 7.88
N ARG A 101 16.83 1.46 7.29
CA ARG A 101 17.24 0.57 6.19
C ARG A 101 17.35 1.35 4.89
N GLN A 102 18.26 0.91 4.03
CA GLN A 102 18.38 1.43 2.68
C GLN A 102 18.56 0.28 1.70
N VAL A 103 18.04 0.44 0.49
CA VAL A 103 18.09 -0.58 -0.56
C VAL A 103 18.66 0.01 -1.84
N GLU A 104 19.25 -0.84 -2.64
CA GLU A 104 19.34 -0.62 -4.07
C GLU A 104 18.07 -1.18 -4.71
N ALA A 105 17.35 -0.35 -5.47
CA ALA A 105 16.07 -0.70 -6.05
C ALA A 105 16.00 -0.33 -7.53
N GLU A 106 15.23 -1.10 -8.30
CA GLU A 106 14.86 -0.80 -9.67
C GLU A 106 13.42 -0.27 -9.71
N MET A 107 13.19 0.79 -10.47
CA MET A 107 11.84 1.33 -10.64
C MET A 107 11.01 0.47 -11.59
N ILE A 108 9.77 0.22 -11.19
CA ILE A 108 8.79 -0.49 -12.00
C ILE A 108 7.95 0.57 -12.70
N GLU A 109 8.00 0.59 -14.02
CA GLU A 109 7.13 1.44 -14.84
C GLU A 109 5.77 0.77 -14.97
N ASP A 110 4.74 1.44 -14.46
CA ASP A 110 3.35 1.06 -14.69
C ASP A 110 2.92 1.52 -16.10
N PRO A 111 2.29 0.66 -16.91
CA PRO A 111 1.73 1.08 -18.19
C PRO A 111 0.75 2.23 -17.96
N PRO A 112 0.89 3.36 -18.69
CA PRO A 112 -0.03 4.49 -18.51
C PRO A 112 -1.39 4.18 -19.14
N GLY A 113 -2.44 4.76 -18.55
CA GLY A 113 -3.79 4.74 -19.12
C GLY A 113 -4.41 3.35 -19.12
N GLN A 114 -4.21 2.58 -18.05
CA GLN A 114 -4.86 1.30 -17.91
C GLN A 114 -6.34 1.53 -17.61
N THR A 115 -7.20 0.79 -18.30
CA THR A 115 -8.65 0.88 -18.14
C THR A 115 -9.24 -0.51 -18.07
N LEU A 116 -10.34 -0.63 -17.33
CA LEU A 116 -11.17 -1.82 -17.31
C LEU A 116 -12.19 -1.75 -18.45
N SER A 117 -12.60 -2.91 -18.94
CA SER A 117 -13.83 -2.98 -19.74
C SER A 117 -15.05 -2.67 -18.86
N THR A 118 -16.15 -2.23 -19.47
CA THR A 118 -17.40 -1.95 -18.75
C THR A 118 -17.88 -3.14 -17.92
N VAL A 119 -17.67 -4.37 -18.38
CA VAL A 119 -18.07 -5.59 -17.66
C VAL A 119 -17.15 -5.85 -16.46
N GLU A 120 -15.84 -5.65 -16.62
CA GLU A 120 -14.87 -5.81 -15.52
C GLU A 120 -15.13 -4.79 -14.42
N ARG A 121 -15.33 -3.52 -14.80
CA ARG A 121 -15.65 -2.46 -13.84
C ARG A 121 -16.97 -2.73 -13.10
N ALA A 122 -18.04 -3.06 -13.81
CA ALA A 122 -19.32 -3.37 -13.19
C ALA A 122 -19.23 -4.58 -12.25
N GLY A 123 -18.45 -5.61 -12.62
CA GLY A 123 -18.21 -6.77 -11.75
C GLY A 123 -17.48 -6.41 -10.46
N PHE A 124 -16.48 -5.53 -10.55
CA PHE A 124 -15.79 -4.99 -9.39
C PHE A 124 -16.71 -4.17 -8.49
N GLU A 125 -17.42 -3.20 -9.05
CA GLU A 125 -18.33 -2.32 -8.29
C GLU A 125 -19.42 -3.11 -7.57
N PHE A 126 -19.97 -4.13 -8.22
CA PHE A 126 -20.94 -5.04 -7.60
C PHE A 126 -20.36 -5.72 -6.36
N GLU A 127 -19.16 -6.30 -6.47
CA GLU A 127 -18.56 -7.03 -5.35
C GLU A 127 -18.03 -6.09 -4.26
N ALA A 128 -17.51 -4.92 -4.63
CA ALA A 128 -17.09 -3.89 -3.68
C ALA A 128 -18.28 -3.39 -2.84
N ARG A 129 -19.45 -3.17 -3.46
CA ARG A 129 -20.70 -2.81 -2.77
C ARG A 129 -21.14 -3.88 -1.79
N ARG A 130 -21.20 -5.12 -2.27
CA ARG A 130 -21.56 -6.28 -1.43
C ARG A 130 -20.61 -6.44 -0.25
N PHE A 131 -19.31 -6.34 -0.48
CA PHE A 131 -18.29 -6.45 0.56
C PHE A 131 -18.42 -5.32 1.60
N ALA A 132 -18.61 -4.08 1.16
CA ALA A 132 -18.84 -2.94 2.04
C ALA A 132 -20.10 -3.10 2.91
N ASP A 133 -21.22 -3.54 2.32
CA ASP A 133 -22.47 -3.78 3.03
C ASP A 133 -22.30 -4.88 4.10
N MET A 134 -21.60 -5.97 3.77
CA MET A 134 -21.30 -7.06 4.71
C MET A 134 -20.43 -6.59 5.89
N GLN A 135 -19.46 -5.72 5.62
CA GLN A 135 -18.59 -5.15 6.65
C GLN A 135 -19.24 -3.99 7.43
N GLY A 136 -20.46 -3.59 7.06
CA GLY A 136 -21.19 -2.49 7.71
C GLY A 136 -20.60 -1.11 7.41
N TYR A 137 -19.86 -0.94 6.31
CA TYR A 137 -19.30 0.35 5.92
C TYR A 137 -20.37 1.25 5.29
N SER A 138 -20.38 2.52 5.69
CA SER A 138 -21.12 3.57 4.98
C SER A 138 -20.19 4.17 3.94
N VAL A 139 -20.50 3.94 2.66
CA VAL A 139 -19.70 4.40 1.51
C VAL A 139 -20.53 5.37 0.67
N ASP A 140 -19.93 6.50 0.32
CA ASP A 140 -20.49 7.43 -0.68
C ASP A 140 -20.21 6.89 -2.09
N TRP A 141 -21.13 6.06 -2.59
CA TRP A 141 -21.00 5.44 -3.90
C TRP A 141 -21.07 6.45 -5.05
N ASP A 142 -21.74 7.59 -4.88
CA ASP A 142 -21.80 8.62 -5.91
C ASP A 142 -20.42 9.22 -6.17
N SER A 143 -19.63 9.42 -5.12
CA SER A 143 -18.23 9.86 -5.24
C SER A 143 -17.33 8.76 -5.83
N VAL A 144 -17.54 7.50 -5.44
CA VAL A 144 -16.76 6.35 -5.93
C VAL A 144 -16.98 6.13 -7.43
N ASP A 145 -18.22 6.24 -7.91
CA ASP A 145 -18.57 6.00 -9.31
C ASP A 145 -17.93 7.03 -10.27
N GLN A 146 -17.50 8.20 -9.76
CA GLN A 146 -16.81 9.25 -10.54
C GLN A 146 -15.31 9.03 -10.67
N LEU A 147 -14.73 8.08 -9.92
CA LEU A 147 -13.30 7.79 -10.00
C LEU A 147 -12.96 7.10 -11.33
N ASP A 148 -11.75 7.37 -11.82
CA ASP A 148 -11.16 6.55 -12.86
C ASP A 148 -10.80 5.15 -12.33
N ASP A 149 -10.62 4.20 -13.23
CA ASP A 149 -10.46 2.79 -12.88
C ASP A 149 -9.19 2.54 -12.05
N GLU A 150 -8.08 3.24 -12.33
CA GLU A 150 -6.84 3.06 -11.56
C GLU A 150 -7.01 3.57 -10.13
N THR A 151 -7.55 4.77 -9.96
CA THR A 151 -7.82 5.36 -8.64
C THR A 151 -8.80 4.51 -7.83
N LEU A 152 -9.86 4.00 -8.47
CA LEU A 152 -10.84 3.12 -7.83
C LEU A 152 -10.20 1.84 -7.30
N ILE A 153 -9.52 1.08 -8.17
CA ILE A 153 -8.94 -0.22 -7.80
C ILE A 153 -7.82 -0.05 -6.77
N ASN A 154 -6.92 0.92 -6.97
CA ASN A 154 -5.82 1.15 -6.05
C ASN A 154 -6.31 1.68 -4.70
N GLY A 155 -7.31 2.57 -4.71
CA GLY A 155 -7.89 3.16 -3.51
C GLY A 155 -8.49 2.09 -2.62
N VAL A 156 -9.33 1.22 -3.21
CA VAL A 156 -9.93 0.09 -2.51
C VAL A 156 -8.85 -0.89 -2.01
N ALA A 157 -7.80 -1.16 -2.80
CA ALA A 157 -6.72 -2.06 -2.40
C ALA A 157 -6.00 -1.58 -1.13
N GLN A 158 -5.83 -0.26 -1.01
CA GLN A 158 -5.11 0.37 0.08
C GLN A 158 -5.94 0.34 1.39
N ILE A 159 -7.24 0.61 1.30
CA ILE A 159 -8.14 0.75 2.47
C ILE A 159 -8.81 -0.55 2.89
N ALA A 160 -8.99 -1.53 1.99
CA ALA A 160 -9.67 -2.78 2.30
C ALA A 160 -9.00 -3.49 3.49
N PRO A 161 -9.78 -4.09 4.41
CA PRO A 161 -9.29 -4.71 5.64
C PRO A 161 -8.64 -6.09 5.40
N PHE A 162 -7.87 -6.23 4.33
CA PHE A 162 -7.14 -7.46 4.03
C PHE A 162 -5.86 -7.59 4.84
N ASP A 163 -5.41 -8.83 5.00
CA ASP A 163 -4.13 -9.11 5.64
C ASP A 163 -2.95 -8.58 4.80
N SER A 164 -1.79 -8.44 5.44
CA SER A 164 -0.57 -7.89 4.82
C SER A 164 -0.17 -8.64 3.54
N ALA A 165 -0.34 -9.96 3.52
CA ALA A 165 0.02 -10.80 2.38
C ALA A 165 -0.90 -10.52 1.17
N SER A 166 -2.21 -10.41 1.38
CA SER A 166 -3.18 -10.09 0.34
C SER A 166 -2.97 -8.68 -0.20
N LYS A 167 -2.73 -7.69 0.67
CA LYS A 167 -2.35 -6.34 0.27
C LYS A 167 -1.06 -6.32 -0.55
N GLN A 168 -0.07 -7.11 -0.14
CA GLN A 168 1.18 -7.23 -0.89
C GLN A 168 0.95 -7.81 -2.29
N ALA A 169 0.11 -8.86 -2.40
CA ALA A 169 -0.23 -9.46 -3.69
C ALA A 169 -0.93 -8.46 -4.63
N LEU A 170 -1.79 -7.58 -4.10
CA LEU A 170 -2.41 -6.50 -4.88
C LEU A 170 -1.38 -5.46 -5.37
N LEU A 171 -0.42 -5.08 -4.52
CA LEU A 171 0.67 -4.17 -4.91
C LEU A 171 1.58 -4.79 -5.98
N GLU A 172 1.80 -6.10 -5.90
CA GLU A 172 2.66 -6.88 -6.81
C GLU A 172 1.94 -7.28 -8.11
N ALA A 173 0.62 -7.10 -8.20
CA ALA A 173 -0.14 -7.41 -9.42
C ALA A 173 0.46 -6.69 -10.64
N PRO A 174 0.63 -7.39 -11.78
CA PRO A 174 1.39 -6.89 -12.92
C PRO A 174 0.68 -5.74 -13.64
N ASP A 175 -0.65 -5.73 -13.62
CA ASP A 175 -1.50 -4.75 -14.29
C ASP A 175 -2.82 -4.54 -13.53
N LEU A 176 -3.56 -3.50 -13.92
CA LEU A 176 -4.82 -3.08 -13.32
C LEU A 176 -5.89 -4.19 -13.37
N ARG A 177 -5.99 -4.90 -14.49
CA ARG A 177 -6.98 -5.97 -14.67
C ARG A 177 -6.71 -7.13 -13.72
N LYS A 178 -5.45 -7.58 -13.61
CA LYS A 178 -5.04 -8.62 -12.67
C LYS A 178 -5.21 -8.20 -11.22
N ARG A 179 -4.98 -6.92 -10.91
CA ARG A 179 -5.27 -6.37 -9.58
C ARG A 179 -6.76 -6.39 -9.28
N CYS A 180 -7.60 -6.00 -10.24
CA CYS A 180 -9.06 -6.05 -10.15
C CYS A 180 -9.57 -7.48 -9.94
N ASP A 181 -9.14 -8.43 -10.77
CA ASP A 181 -9.49 -9.85 -10.65
C ASP A 181 -9.13 -10.39 -9.26
N LEU A 182 -7.90 -10.12 -8.79
CA LEU A 182 -7.43 -10.54 -7.49
C LEU A 182 -8.25 -9.90 -6.36
N MET A 183 -8.59 -8.62 -6.48
CA MET A 183 -9.42 -7.94 -5.47
C MET A 183 -10.79 -8.60 -5.33
N ILE A 184 -11.46 -8.89 -6.44
CA ILE A 184 -12.77 -9.55 -6.44
C ILE A 184 -12.67 -10.91 -5.73
N GLN A 185 -11.62 -11.69 -6.03
CA GLN A 185 -11.38 -12.97 -5.38
C GLN A 185 -11.15 -12.82 -3.87
N LEU A 186 -10.38 -11.80 -3.45
CA LEU A 186 -10.15 -11.51 -2.04
C LEU A 186 -11.44 -11.09 -1.33
N MET A 187 -12.22 -10.18 -1.89
CA MET A 187 -13.52 -9.76 -1.33
C MET A 187 -14.45 -10.95 -1.13
N GLN A 188 -14.57 -11.82 -2.13
CA GLN A 188 -15.38 -13.04 -2.05
C GLN A 188 -14.89 -13.99 -0.95
N PHE A 189 -13.57 -14.15 -0.84
CA PHE A 189 -12.96 -15.02 0.17
C PHE A 189 -13.15 -14.49 1.60
N PHE A 190 -12.94 -13.19 1.82
CA PHE A 190 -13.11 -12.57 3.13
C PHE A 190 -14.59 -12.45 3.53
N ALA A 191 -15.50 -12.24 2.56
CA ALA A 191 -16.94 -12.28 2.80
C ALA A 191 -17.43 -13.64 3.33
N LEU A 192 -16.83 -14.75 2.88
CA LEU A 192 -17.20 -16.09 3.33
C LEU A 192 -16.74 -16.42 4.76
N ARG A 193 -15.74 -15.71 5.30
CA ARG A 193 -15.22 -15.95 6.64
C ARG A 193 -16.05 -15.32 7.75
N ASP A 194 -16.68 -14.17 7.47
CA ASP A 194 -17.52 -13.48 8.45
C ASP A 194 -18.89 -14.16 8.66
N ASP A 195 -19.38 -14.92 7.66
CA ASP A 195 -20.69 -15.59 7.70
C ASP A 195 -20.67 -16.96 8.45
N GLY A 196 -19.56 -17.41 9.04
CA GLY A 196 -19.51 -18.79 9.55
C GLY A 196 -18.36 -19.26 10.45
N ASP A 197 -17.51 -18.42 11.02
CA ASP A 197 -16.50 -18.90 11.99
C ASP A 197 -17.08 -19.06 13.42
N GLU A 198 -18.05 -19.97 13.56
CA GLU A 198 -18.03 -20.88 14.70
C GLU A 198 -16.86 -21.83 14.43
N ILE A 199 -15.76 -21.65 15.18
CA ILE A 199 -14.59 -22.51 15.12
C ILE A 199 -15.03 -23.94 15.45
N VAL A 200 -15.32 -24.76 14.42
CA VAL A 200 -15.45 -26.20 14.60
C VAL A 200 -14.04 -26.75 14.75
N THR A 201 -13.58 -26.85 15.99
CA THR A 201 -12.46 -27.72 16.34
C THR A 201 -12.84 -29.15 16.00
N LEU A 202 -12.19 -29.72 14.98
CA LEU A 202 -12.14 -31.17 14.81
C LEU A 202 -11.26 -31.73 15.93
N GLN A 203 -11.91 -32.36 16.93
CA GLN A 203 -11.28 -33.30 17.84
C GLN A 203 -11.15 -34.67 17.19
#